data_AF-A0A482ZJT5-F1
#
_entry.id   AF-A0A482ZJT5-F1
#
_cell.length_a   1.000
_cell.length_b   1.000
_cell.length_c   1.000
_cell.angle_alpha   90.00
_cell.angle_beta   90.00
_cell.angle_gamma   90.00
#
_symmetry.space_group_name_H-M   'P 1'
#
loop_
_entity.id
_entity.type
_entity.pdbx_description
1 polymer ?
#
loop_
_entity_poly.entity_id
_entity_poly.type
_entity_poly.pdbx_seq_one_letter_code
_entity_poly.pdbx_strand_id
1 'polypeptide(L)' 'MQLDKFKIKELMAKQGINTQSELAQMLGISKNQLSNILSNRFNPIKSNVVELADFFGVNPLVLIKKGDIK' A
#
# COMPACT_ATOMS: atom_id res chain seq x y z
N MET A 1 3.08 1.45 -9.62
CA MET A 1 3.66 0.94 -8.35
C MET A 1 2.64 0.01 -7.70
N GLN A 2 3.08 -0.99 -6.96
CA GLN A 2 2.21 -1.98 -6.29
C GLN A 2 2.75 -2.24 -4.88
N LEU A 3 1.90 -2.75 -4.00
CA LEU A 3 2.33 -3.22 -2.69
C LEU A 3 3.02 -4.57 -2.80
N ASP A 4 4.09 -4.75 -2.02
CA ASP A 4 4.76 -6.05 -1.91
C ASP A 4 3.92 -7.02 -1.06
N LYS A 5 3.20 -7.90 -1.76
CA LYS A 5 2.36 -8.94 -1.14
C LYS A 5 3.16 -9.93 -0.31
N PHE A 6 4.39 -10.24 -0.70
CA PHE A 6 5.23 -11.16 0.05
C PHE A 6 5.62 -10.52 1.37
N LYS A 7 6.00 -9.24 1.34
CA LYS A 7 6.31 -8.50 2.57
C LYS A 7 5.12 -8.39 3.49
N ILE A 8 3.93 -8.14 2.95
CA ILE A 8 2.69 -8.09 3.75
C ILE A 8 2.40 -9.46 4.40
N LYS A 9 2.53 -10.57 3.66
CA LYS A 9 2.35 -11.92 4.21
C LYS A 9 3.37 -12.25 5.31
N GLU A 10 4.63 -11.85 5.14
CA GLU A 10 5.67 -12.00 6.17
C GLU A 10 5.29 -11.24 7.46
N LEU A 11 4.80 -10.00 7.32
CA LEU A 11 4.35 -9.19 8.46
C LEU A 11 3.09 -9.74 9.12
N MET A 12 2.15 -10.30 8.35
CA MET A 12 0.99 -11.01 8.87
C MET A 12 1.41 -12.21 9.73
N ALA A 13 2.32 -13.05 9.22
CA ALA A 13 2.83 -14.21 9.95
C ALA A 13 3.54 -13.82 11.25
N LYS A 14 4.34 -12.75 11.24
CA LYS A 14 5.01 -12.20 12.44
C LYS A 14 4.03 -11.70 13.51
N GLN A 15 2.81 -11.32 13.11
CA GLN A 15 1.77 -10.81 14.01
C GLN A 15 0.68 -11.85 14.31
N GLY A 16 0.83 -13.09 13.85
CA GLY A 16 -0.17 -14.15 14.05
C GLY A 16 -1.45 -13.99 13.24
N ILE A 17 -1.45 -13.14 12.20
CA ILE A 17 -2.60 -12.91 11.33
C ILE A 17 -2.60 -13.97 10.23
N ASN A 18 -3.61 -14.84 10.24
CA ASN A 18 -3.65 -16.03 9.39
C ASN A 18 -4.39 -15.81 8.07
N THR A 19 -5.30 -14.83 8.03
CA THR A 19 -6.16 -14.60 6.86
C THR A 19 -6.25 -13.14 6.46
N GLN A 20 -6.56 -12.89 5.17
CA GLN A 20 -6.89 -11.54 4.71
C GLN A 20 -8.18 -11.01 5.35
N SER A 21 -9.13 -11.88 5.70
CA SER A 21 -10.35 -11.46 6.39
C SER A 21 -10.04 -10.89 7.78
N GLU A 22 -9.14 -11.54 8.51
CA GLU A 22 -8.66 -11.11 9.82
C GLU A 22 -7.90 -9.79 9.72
N LEU A 23 -6.97 -9.66 8.75
CA LEU A 23 -6.28 -8.40 8.48
C LEU A 23 -7.27 -7.26 8.17
N ALA A 24 -8.28 -7.53 7.33
CA ALA A 24 -9.28 -6.53 6.97
C ALA A 24 -10.09 -6.08 8.19
N GLN A 25 -10.50 -7.03 9.04
CA GLN A 25 -11.20 -6.76 10.29
C GLN A 25 -10.35 -5.91 11.25
N MET A 26 -9.07 -6.25 11.44
CA MET A 26 -8.15 -5.48 12.29
C MET A 26 -7.90 -4.05 11.78
N LEU A 27 -7.93 -3.87 10.46
CA LEU A 27 -7.81 -2.56 9.82
C LEU A 27 -9.14 -1.75 9.78
N GLY A 28 -10.26 -2.35 10.21
CA GLY A 28 -11.58 -1.71 10.15
C GLY A 28 -12.10 -1.51 8.72
N ILE A 29 -11.64 -2.32 7.75
CA ILE A 29 -12.06 -2.25 6.34
C ILE A 29 -12.73 -3.56 5.90
N SER A 30 -13.50 -3.49 4.82
CA SER A 30 -14.04 -4.71 4.20
C SER A 30 -12.94 -5.56 3.56
N LYS A 31 -13.17 -6.88 3.48
CA LYS A 31 -12.30 -7.80 2.74
C LYS A 31 -12.10 -7.36 1.28
N ASN A 32 -13.14 -6.87 0.62
CA ASN A 32 -13.06 -6.39 -0.75
C ASN A 32 -12.16 -5.16 -0.90
N GLN A 33 -12.22 -4.21 0.05
CA GLN A 33 -11.30 -3.07 0.08
C GLN A 33 -9.85 -3.55 0.22
N LEU A 34 -9.59 -4.50 1.13
CA LEU A 34 -8.25 -5.07 1.27
C LEU A 34 -7.80 -5.79 -0.01
N SER A 35 -8.66 -6.59 -0.64
CA SER A 35 -8.35 -7.26 -1.91
C SER A 35 -8.03 -6.26 -3.02
N ASN A 36 -8.73 -5.11 -3.06
CA ASN A 36 -8.45 -4.04 -4.00
C ASN A 36 -7.08 -3.41 -3.73
N ILE A 37 -6.77 -3.06 -2.47
CA ILE A 37 -5.48 -2.51 -2.04
C ILE A 37 -4.32 -3.45 -2.41
N LEU A 38 -4.51 -4.76 -2.22
CA LEU A 38 -3.52 -5.78 -2.58
C LEU A 38 -3.51 -6.08 -4.09
N SER A 39 -4.41 -5.56 -4.90
CA SER A 39 -4.45 -5.91 -6.32
C SER A 39 -3.29 -5.29 -7.11
N ASN A 40 -2.94 -5.91 -8.25
CA ASN A 40 -1.91 -5.36 -9.15
C ASN A 40 -2.31 -4.03 -9.80
N ARG A 41 -3.59 -3.65 -9.71
CA ARG A 41 -4.14 -2.40 -10.24
C ARG A 41 -4.09 -1.25 -9.24
N PHE A 42 -3.82 -1.54 -7.96
CA PHE A 42 -3.76 -0.50 -6.94
C PHE A 42 -2.43 0.24 -7.02
N ASN A 43 -2.52 1.56 -7.20
CA ASN A 43 -1.38 2.45 -7.07
C ASN A 43 -1.43 3.14 -5.70
N PRO A 44 -0.45 2.92 -4.81
CA PRO A 44 -0.43 3.57 -3.49
C PRO A 44 -0.11 5.08 -3.58
N ILE A 45 0.34 5.57 -4.73
CA ILE A 45 0.66 6.98 -4.94
C ILE A 45 -0.46 7.65 -5.73
N LYS A 46 -0.92 8.81 -5.24
CA LYS A 46 -1.97 9.60 -5.91
C LYS A 46 -1.54 10.00 -7.33
N SER A 47 -2.49 10.03 -8.26
CA SER A 47 -2.23 10.32 -9.68
C SER A 47 -1.50 11.65 -9.88
N ASN A 48 -1.89 12.70 -9.17
CA ASN A 48 -1.25 14.01 -9.27
C ASN A 48 0.24 14.00 -8.86
N VAL A 49 0.65 13.14 -7.93
CA VAL A 49 2.07 12.96 -7.57
C VAL A 49 2.82 12.20 -8.66
N VAL A 50 2.15 11.23 -9.32
CA VAL A 50 2.71 10.54 -10.49
C VAL A 50 2.91 11.52 -11.63
N GLU A 51 1.89 12.31 -11.98
CA GLU A 51 1.95 13.34 -13.03
C GLU A 51 3.05 14.37 -12.76
N LEU A 52 3.21 14.80 -11.50
CA LEU A 52 4.27 15.72 -11.10
C LEU A 52 5.67 15.11 -11.25
N ALA A 53 5.83 13.84 -10.89
CA ALA A 53 7.09 13.12 -11.05
C ALA A 53 7.45 12.92 -12.52
N ASP A 54 6.47 12.59 -13.34
CA ASP A 54 6.60 12.46 -14.79
C ASP A 54 7.02 13.79 -15.42
N PHE A 55 6.41 14.91 -15.00
CA PHE A 55 6.79 16.26 -15.43
C PHE A 55 8.27 16.58 -15.18
N PHE A 56 8.80 16.17 -14.02
CA PHE A 56 10.21 16.37 -13.67
C PHE A 56 11.14 15.24 -14.14
N GLY A 57 10.61 14.18 -14.78
CA GLY A 57 11.38 13.02 -15.23
C GLY A 57 12.02 12.21 -14.09
N VAL A 58 11.39 12.17 -12.91
CA VAL A 58 11.91 11.48 -11.72
C VAL A 58 10.98 10.36 -11.27
N ASN A 59 11.48 9.45 -10.43
CA ASN A 59 10.62 8.48 -9.76
C ASN A 59 9.73 9.17 -8.71
N PRO A 60 8.41 8.88 -8.63
CA PRO A 60 7.51 9.50 -7.66
C PRO A 60 7.94 9.40 -6.19
N LEU A 61 8.69 8.34 -5.82
CA LEU A 61 9.19 8.16 -4.46
C LEU A 61 10.21 9.22 -4.05
N VAL A 62 10.92 9.84 -5.01
CA VAL A 62 11.88 10.93 -4.75
C VAL A 62 11.17 12.19 -4.25
N LEU A 63 9.90 12.38 -4.62
CA LEU A 63 9.09 13.52 -4.19
C LEU A 63 8.46 13.34 -2.80
N ILE A 64 8.53 12.14 -2.22
CA ILE A 64 7.89 11.81 -0.94
C ILE A 64 8.89 11.91 0.20
N LYS A 65 8.67 12.88 1.10
CA LYS A 65 9.38 12.99 2.37
C LYS A 65 8.57 12.29 3.48
N LYS A 66 9.23 11.52 4.34
CA LYS A 66 8.60 10.97 5.54
C LYS A 66 8.18 12.11 6.46
N GLY A 67 6.88 12.26 6.68
CA GLY A 67 6.34 13.10 7.75
C GLY A 67 6.43 12.39 9.10
N ASP A 68 6.38 13.16 10.19
CA ASP A 68 6.31 12.58 11.53
C ASP A 68 5.00 11.80 11.68
N ILE A 69 5.11 10.49 11.91
CA ILE A 69 3.97 9.65 12.25
C ILE A 69 3.71 9.91 13.74
N LYS A 70 2.61 10.60 14.06
CA LYS A 70 2.11 10.72 15.43
C LYS A 70 1.57 9.37 15.92
#